data_AF-A0A0D3D2X8-F1
#
_entry.id   AF-A0A0D3D2X8-F1
#
_cell.length_a   1.000
_cell.length_b   1.000
_cell.length_c   1.000
_cell.angle_alpha   90.00
_cell.angle_beta   90.00
_cell.angle_gamma   90.00
#
_symmetry.space_group_name_H-M   'P 1'
#
loop_
_entity.id
_entity.type
_entity.pdbx_description
1 polymer ?
#
loop_
_entity_poly.entity_id
_entity_poly.type
_entity_poly.pdbx_seq_one_letter_code
_entity_poly.pdbx_strand_id
1 'polypeptide(L)'
;MAHSLNPKYYSSEWLVEEDSRKAPHQDLEVTRERKNCIMKYFPNQDERREVNVEYSNFSLCMEDFGSVDVIHDRFILEPLRWWAVHGSSAPKLQILAFKLLGQPFSSSCCERNWSTYKFIHSAIRNKIVPQRAEDLVFVHTNLRLLSRRSSSYKEGPSCMWDVGGDQFDSLDEINLGKLEFEDLSLDEPELEVVLFGGDGENENNDEFDI
;
A
#
# COMPACT_ATOMS: atom_id res chain seq x y z
N MET A 1 12.10 -3.21 2.80
CA MET A 1 11.30 -4.29 3.44
C MET A 1 10.34 -4.97 2.46
N ALA A 2 9.39 -4.27 1.84
CA ALA A 2 8.40 -4.88 0.93
C ALA A 2 9.05 -5.71 -0.21
N HIS A 3 10.13 -5.20 -0.80
CA HIS A 3 10.92 -5.93 -1.79
C HIS A 3 11.44 -7.29 -1.25
N SER A 4 11.91 -7.35 0.00
CA SER A 4 12.37 -8.59 0.61
C SER A 4 11.24 -9.58 0.90
N LEU A 5 9.99 -9.14 0.98
CA LEU A 5 8.83 -9.99 1.24
C LEU A 5 8.10 -10.39 -0.04
N ASN A 6 8.51 -9.91 -1.22
CA ASN A 6 7.89 -10.30 -2.47
C ASN A 6 8.45 -11.67 -2.94
N PRO A 7 7.64 -12.74 -2.97
CA PRO A 7 8.11 -14.09 -3.33
C PRO A 7 8.64 -14.17 -4.77
N LYS A 8 8.10 -13.35 -5.69
CA LYS A 8 8.49 -13.31 -7.10
C LYS A 8 9.99 -13.08 -7.28
N TYR A 9 10.60 -12.25 -6.44
CA TYR A 9 12.03 -11.92 -6.55
C TYR A 9 12.97 -13.05 -6.11
N TYR A 10 12.42 -14.16 -5.63
CA TYR A 10 13.17 -15.38 -5.32
C TYR A 10 12.90 -16.51 -6.34
N SER A 11 12.02 -16.29 -7.31
CA SER A 11 11.72 -17.27 -8.37
C SER A 11 12.85 -17.30 -9.40
N SER A 12 13.08 -18.49 -9.99
CA SER A 12 14.07 -18.64 -11.05
C SER A 12 13.70 -17.80 -12.28
N GLU A 13 12.41 -17.75 -12.60
CA GLU A 13 11.80 -17.07 -13.72
C GLU A 13 12.12 -15.58 -13.70
N TRP A 14 11.98 -14.92 -12.56
CA TRP A 14 12.32 -13.50 -12.43
C TRP A 14 13.83 -13.24 -12.45
N LEU A 15 14.64 -14.16 -11.92
CA LEU A 15 16.09 -14.00 -11.82
C LEU A 15 16.78 -14.16 -13.18
N VAL A 16 16.29 -15.03 -14.06
CA VAL A 16 16.90 -15.28 -15.38
C VAL A 16 16.53 -14.23 -16.44
N GLU A 17 15.52 -13.39 -16.18
CA GLU A 17 15.15 -12.31 -17.09
C GLU A 17 16.27 -11.28 -17.29
N GLU A 18 17.17 -11.12 -16.31
CA GLU A 18 18.27 -10.14 -16.37
C GLU A 18 19.45 -10.54 -15.49
N ASP A 19 20.65 -10.64 -16.08
CA ASP A 19 21.85 -11.17 -15.42
C ASP A 19 22.31 -10.39 -14.17
N SER A 20 21.91 -9.13 -14.02
CA SER A 20 22.25 -8.30 -12.85
C SER A 20 21.33 -8.53 -11.65
N ARG A 21 20.20 -9.24 -11.83
CA ARG A 21 19.25 -9.48 -10.75
C ARG A 21 19.80 -10.43 -9.72
N LYS A 22 19.53 -10.12 -8.46
CA LYS A 22 19.91 -10.94 -7.31
C LYS A 22 18.69 -11.14 -6.45
N ALA A 23 18.56 -12.33 -5.87
CA ALA A 23 17.51 -12.58 -4.90
C ALA A 23 17.69 -11.60 -3.70
N PRO A 24 16.61 -11.09 -3.08
CA PRO A 24 16.70 -10.07 -2.04
C PRO A 24 17.57 -10.44 -0.81
N HIS A 25 17.79 -11.73 -0.56
CA HIS A 25 18.64 -12.21 0.52
C HIS A 25 20.14 -12.23 0.16
N GLN A 26 20.48 -12.16 -1.14
CA GLN A 26 21.84 -12.12 -1.67
C GLN A 26 22.31 -10.69 -1.97
N ASP A 27 21.38 -9.74 -2.09
CA ASP A 27 21.69 -8.33 -2.23
C ASP A 27 22.03 -7.69 -0.87
N LEU A 28 23.19 -7.04 -0.81
CA LEU A 28 23.73 -6.44 0.41
C LEU A 28 22.93 -5.22 0.87
N GLU A 29 22.52 -4.36 -0.08
CA GLU A 29 21.76 -3.14 0.22
C GLU A 29 20.36 -3.52 0.72
N VAL A 30 19.68 -4.39 -0.02
CA VAL A 30 18.35 -4.90 0.37
C VAL A 30 18.40 -5.58 1.73
N THR A 31 19.46 -6.36 2.00
CA THR A 31 19.65 -7.00 3.29
C THR A 31 19.87 -6.01 4.43
N ARG A 32 20.67 -4.96 4.20
CA ARG A 32 20.90 -3.91 5.21
C ARG A 32 19.58 -3.19 5.54
N GLU A 33 18.84 -2.78 4.52
CA GLU A 33 17.58 -2.08 4.73
C GLU A 33 16.50 -2.97 5.35
N ARG A 34 16.45 -4.27 5.00
CA ARG A 34 15.59 -5.24 5.69
C ARG A 34 15.90 -5.29 7.19
N LYS A 35 17.18 -5.38 7.57
CA LYS A 35 17.61 -5.40 8.98
C LYS A 35 17.20 -4.12 9.71
N ASN A 36 17.40 -2.96 9.10
CA ASN A 36 16.96 -1.67 9.65
C ASN A 36 15.44 -1.64 9.90
N CYS A 37 14.65 -2.12 8.93
CA CYS A 37 13.20 -2.21 9.09
C CYS A 37 12.80 -3.17 10.23
N ILE A 38 13.39 -4.37 10.31
CA ILE A 38 13.11 -5.33 11.38
C ILE A 38 13.44 -4.72 12.76
N MET A 39 14.55 -4.00 12.89
CA MET A 39 14.89 -3.28 14.13
C MET A 39 13.85 -2.24 14.53
N LYS A 40 13.23 -1.56 13.55
CA LYS A 40 12.18 -0.56 13.79
C LYS A 40 10.83 -1.20 14.18
N TYR A 41 10.45 -2.30 13.55
CA TYR A 41 9.16 -2.97 13.81
C TYR A 41 9.17 -3.84 15.07
N PHE A 42 10.32 -4.39 15.46
CA PHE A 42 10.44 -5.30 16.60
C PHE A 42 11.52 -4.79 17.58
N PRO A 43 11.13 -4.01 18.60
CA PRO A 43 12.07 -3.52 19.63
C PRO A 43 12.67 -4.63 20.49
N ASN A 44 11.96 -5.76 20.65
CA ASN A 44 12.41 -6.92 21.41
C ASN A 44 13.41 -7.78 20.59
N GLN A 45 14.52 -8.16 21.21
CA GLN A 45 15.58 -8.94 20.54
C GLN A 45 15.18 -10.38 20.21
N ASP A 46 14.38 -11.02 21.04
CA ASP A 46 13.93 -12.40 20.85
C ASP A 46 12.92 -12.47 19.70
N GLU A 47 11.98 -11.52 19.64
CA GLU A 47 11.08 -11.39 18.50
C GLU A 47 11.82 -11.14 17.19
N ARG A 48 12.88 -10.31 17.21
CA ARG A 48 13.74 -10.11 16.03
C ARG A 48 14.41 -11.42 15.62
N ARG A 49 14.85 -12.24 16.56
CA ARG A 49 15.47 -13.53 16.23
C ARG A 49 14.46 -14.46 15.57
N GLU A 50 13.26 -14.57 16.12
CA GLU A 50 12.18 -15.37 15.53
C GLU A 50 11.82 -14.92 14.11
N VAL A 51 11.61 -13.61 13.89
CA VAL A 51 11.31 -13.06 12.55
C VAL A 51 12.44 -13.33 11.56
N ASN A 52 13.71 -13.28 12.01
CA ASN A 52 14.83 -13.60 11.13
C ASN A 52 14.92 -15.09 10.79
N VAL A 53 14.50 -15.99 11.69
CA VAL A 53 14.41 -17.43 11.42
C VAL A 53 13.28 -17.71 10.42
N GLU A 54 12.10 -17.14 10.64
CA GLU A 54 10.99 -17.22 9.67
C GLU A 54 11.42 -16.71 8.29
N TYR A 55 12.16 -15.59 8.26
CA TYR A 55 12.70 -15.03 7.02
C TYR A 55 13.75 -15.94 6.37
N SER A 56 14.64 -16.60 7.13
CA SER A 56 15.58 -17.56 6.55
C SER A 56 14.85 -18.75 5.95
N ASN A 57 13.81 -19.26 6.62
CA ASN A 57 13.04 -20.39 6.12
C ASN A 57 12.34 -20.05 4.81
N PHE A 58 11.69 -18.90 4.75
CA PHE A 58 11.11 -18.35 3.53
C PHE A 58 12.15 -18.16 2.41
N SER A 59 13.21 -17.39 2.66
CA SER A 59 14.15 -16.95 1.62
C SER A 59 15.00 -18.09 1.05
N LEU A 60 15.28 -19.11 1.85
CA LEU A 60 16.10 -20.26 1.48
C LEU A 60 15.27 -21.52 1.15
N CYS A 61 13.95 -21.39 1.03
CA CYS A 61 13.04 -22.50 0.73
C CYS A 61 13.20 -23.69 1.71
N MET A 62 13.35 -23.40 2.99
CA MET A 62 13.43 -24.43 4.03
C MET A 62 12.05 -24.75 4.60
N GLU A 63 11.95 -25.91 5.26
CA GLU A 63 10.71 -26.37 5.90
C GLU A 63 9.54 -26.34 4.89
N ASP A 64 8.39 -25.82 5.30
CA ASP A 64 7.18 -25.75 4.48
C ASP A 64 7.35 -24.91 3.20
N PHE A 65 8.33 -24.01 3.15
CA PHE A 65 8.61 -23.19 1.97
C PHE A 65 9.38 -23.91 0.86
N GLY A 66 9.84 -25.13 1.12
CA GLY A 66 10.58 -25.97 0.17
C GLY A 66 9.71 -26.82 -0.75
N SER A 67 8.39 -26.85 -0.54
CA SER A 67 7.47 -27.62 -1.39
C SER A 67 7.46 -27.09 -2.82
N VAL A 68 7.32 -28.00 -3.80
CA VAL A 68 7.32 -27.68 -5.24
C VAL A 68 6.23 -26.68 -5.57
N ASP A 69 5.01 -26.88 -5.04
CA ASP A 69 3.87 -25.99 -5.27
C ASP A 69 4.14 -24.57 -4.73
N VAL A 70 4.72 -24.49 -3.52
CA VAL A 70 5.05 -23.22 -2.86
C VAL A 70 6.09 -22.42 -3.67
N ILE A 71 7.10 -23.12 -4.20
CA ILE A 71 8.15 -22.52 -5.04
C ILE A 71 7.58 -22.07 -6.38
N HIS A 72 6.76 -22.90 -7.04
CA HIS A 72 6.14 -22.59 -8.33
C HIS A 72 5.22 -21.36 -8.21
N ASP A 73 4.42 -21.30 -7.15
CA ASP A 73 3.47 -20.22 -6.92
C ASP A 73 4.13 -18.85 -6.71
N ARG A 74 5.45 -18.80 -6.42
CA ARG A 74 6.17 -17.53 -6.20
C ARG A 74 6.08 -16.58 -7.39
N PHE A 75 6.10 -17.12 -8.61
CA PHE A 75 6.02 -16.33 -9.84
C PHE A 75 4.59 -16.16 -10.36
N ILE A 76 3.71 -17.10 -10.02
CA ILE A 76 2.33 -17.15 -10.53
C ILE A 76 1.38 -16.30 -9.69
N LEU A 77 1.45 -16.39 -8.37
CA LEU A 77 0.52 -15.71 -7.48
C LEU A 77 0.98 -14.28 -7.19
N GLU A 78 0.00 -13.39 -7.03
CA GLU A 78 0.26 -12.08 -6.45
C GLU A 78 0.86 -12.23 -5.04
N PRO A 79 1.84 -11.40 -4.65
CA PRO A 79 2.56 -11.56 -3.38
C PRO A 79 1.64 -11.67 -2.16
N LEU A 80 0.58 -10.84 -2.10
CA LEU A 80 -0.38 -10.86 -1.00
C LEU A 80 -1.12 -12.20 -0.90
N ARG A 81 -1.54 -12.76 -2.05
CA ARG A 81 -2.22 -14.07 -2.12
C ARG A 81 -1.26 -15.21 -1.79
N TRP A 82 -0.03 -15.16 -2.26
CA TRP A 82 1.00 -16.14 -1.93
C TRP A 82 1.22 -16.23 -0.42
N TRP A 83 1.33 -15.08 0.27
CA TRP A 83 1.44 -15.05 1.73
C TRP A 83 0.19 -15.58 2.44
N ALA A 84 -1.00 -15.40 1.87
CA ALA A 84 -2.22 -15.95 2.45
C ALA A 84 -2.30 -17.48 2.36
N VAL A 85 -1.82 -18.06 1.26
CA VAL A 85 -1.86 -19.52 1.03
C VAL A 85 -0.72 -20.22 1.77
N HIS A 86 0.51 -19.71 1.66
CA HIS A 86 1.73 -20.42 2.05
C HIS A 86 2.42 -19.87 3.30
N GLY A 87 1.98 -18.71 3.82
CA GLY A 87 2.67 -17.99 4.88
C GLY A 87 2.41 -18.48 6.31
N SER A 88 1.57 -19.50 6.52
CA SER A 88 1.10 -19.92 7.85
C SER A 88 2.21 -20.43 8.77
N SER A 89 3.29 -20.98 8.20
CA SER A 89 4.48 -21.43 8.92
C SER A 89 5.41 -20.29 9.37
N ALA A 90 5.15 -19.06 8.90
CA ALA A 90 5.91 -17.85 9.25
C ALA A 90 4.97 -16.73 9.73
N PRO A 91 4.29 -16.89 10.87
CA PRO A 91 3.20 -16.00 11.29
C PRO A 91 3.64 -14.54 11.49
N LYS A 92 4.83 -14.28 12.05
CA LYS A 92 5.28 -12.90 12.29
C LYS A 92 5.64 -12.21 10.97
N LEU A 93 6.28 -12.94 10.07
CA LEU A 93 6.65 -12.48 8.74
C LEU A 93 5.42 -12.28 7.85
N GLN A 94 4.42 -13.17 7.95
CA GLN A 94 3.15 -13.06 7.23
C GLN A 94 2.38 -11.79 7.65
N ILE A 95 2.35 -11.47 8.94
CA ILE A 95 1.75 -10.21 9.43
C ILE A 95 2.46 -8.99 8.81
N LEU A 96 3.79 -9.00 8.72
CA LEU A 96 4.53 -7.92 8.06
C LEU A 96 4.23 -7.86 6.56
N ALA A 97 4.14 -9.02 5.91
CA ALA A 97 3.85 -9.10 4.49
C ALA A 97 2.48 -8.50 4.17
N PHE A 98 1.44 -8.84 4.92
CA PHE A 98 0.12 -8.22 4.74
C PHE A 98 0.15 -6.71 4.98
N LYS A 99 0.83 -6.25 6.04
CA LYS A 99 0.96 -4.82 6.34
C LYS A 99 1.67 -4.03 5.25
N LEU A 100 2.67 -4.61 4.59
CA LEU A 100 3.53 -3.91 3.64
C LEU A 100 3.06 -4.07 2.20
N LEU A 101 2.61 -5.27 1.82
CA LEU A 101 2.17 -5.58 0.45
C LEU A 101 0.71 -5.18 0.22
N GLY A 102 -0.09 -5.05 1.29
CA GLY A 102 -1.46 -4.53 1.22
C GLY A 102 -1.53 -3.00 1.15
N GLN A 103 -0.40 -2.29 1.23
CA GLN A 103 -0.37 -0.84 1.09
C GLN A 103 -0.43 -0.46 -0.40
N PRO A 104 -1.29 0.50 -0.80
CA PRO A 104 -1.27 1.03 -2.15
C PRO A 104 0.07 1.76 -2.39
N PHE A 105 0.88 1.24 -3.30
CA PHE A 105 2.14 1.86 -3.74
C PHE A 105 1.90 2.63 -5.04
N SER A 106 1.30 3.82 -4.96
CA SER A 106 1.32 4.78 -6.07
C SER A 106 1.96 6.08 -5.62
N SER A 107 2.75 6.70 -6.51
CA SER A 107 3.26 8.06 -6.28
C SER A 107 2.10 9.04 -6.09
N SER A 108 0.96 8.82 -6.76
CA SER A 108 -0.25 9.62 -6.60
C SER A 108 -0.77 9.62 -5.15
N CYS A 109 -0.68 8.51 -4.41
CA CYS A 109 -1.03 8.49 -2.98
C CYS A 109 -0.11 9.40 -2.16
N CYS A 110 1.20 9.42 -2.47
CA CYS A 110 2.16 10.30 -1.82
C CYS A 110 1.97 11.76 -2.24
N GLU A 111 1.73 12.05 -3.52
CA GLU A 111 1.47 13.39 -4.05
C GLU A 111 0.24 14.02 -3.41
N ARG A 112 -0.83 13.24 -3.21
CA ARG A 112 -2.02 13.69 -2.47
C ARG A 112 -1.70 14.03 -1.01
N ASN A 113 -0.94 13.18 -0.31
CA ASN A 113 -0.51 13.48 1.07
C ASN A 113 0.36 14.74 1.14
N TRP A 114 1.22 14.96 0.13
CA TRP A 114 2.02 16.17 0.01
C TRP A 114 1.18 17.41 -0.31
N SER A 115 0.13 17.29 -1.13
CA SER A 115 -0.83 18.36 -1.38
C SER A 115 -1.55 18.76 -0.09
N THR A 116 -2.06 17.78 0.67
CA THR A 116 -2.67 18.03 1.99
C THR A 116 -1.67 18.67 2.96
N TYR A 117 -0.41 18.22 2.96
CA TYR A 117 0.64 18.84 3.78
C TYR A 117 0.87 20.31 3.39
N LYS A 118 0.97 20.62 2.09
CA LYS A 118 1.10 21.99 1.56
C LYS A 118 -0.11 22.86 1.94
N PHE A 119 -1.31 22.29 1.91
CA PHE A 119 -2.54 22.97 2.33
C PHE A 119 -2.52 23.31 3.84
N ILE A 120 -2.20 22.33 4.69
CA ILE A 120 -2.12 22.51 6.16
C ILE A 120 -0.99 23.47 6.54
N HIS A 121 0.14 23.40 5.84
CA HIS A 121 1.34 24.18 6.05
C HIS A 121 1.56 25.18 4.92
N SER A 122 0.60 26.10 4.72
CA SER A 122 0.76 27.17 3.74
C SER A 122 1.73 28.25 4.23
N ALA A 123 2.59 28.73 3.31
CA ALA A 123 3.72 29.60 3.60
C ALA A 123 3.38 30.97 4.23
N ILE A 124 2.09 31.34 4.29
CA ILE A 124 1.66 32.68 4.70
C ILE A 124 0.99 32.70 6.09
N ARG A 125 0.60 31.55 6.69
CA ARG A 125 -0.27 31.63 7.89
C ARG A 125 -0.15 30.61 9.03
N ASN A 126 0.79 29.66 9.04
CA ASN A 126 0.84 28.68 10.14
C ASN A 126 2.25 28.28 10.60
N LYS A 127 2.66 28.72 11.81
CA LYS A 127 3.80 28.15 12.54
C LYS A 127 3.41 26.82 13.21
N ILE A 128 2.97 25.85 12.43
CA ILE A 128 2.69 24.50 12.94
C ILE A 128 4.01 23.74 13.01
N VAL A 129 4.27 23.10 14.15
CA VAL A 129 5.46 22.24 14.32
C VAL A 129 5.36 21.07 13.34
N PRO A 130 6.43 20.68 12.62
CA PRO A 130 6.38 19.63 11.60
C PRO A 130 5.69 18.34 12.06
N GLN A 131 5.94 17.90 13.30
CA GLN A 131 5.27 16.74 13.89
C GLN A 131 3.74 16.85 13.88
N ARG A 132 3.20 18.03 14.21
CA ARG A 132 1.75 18.26 14.20
C ARG A 132 1.19 18.27 12.79
N ALA A 133 1.95 18.76 11.81
CA ALA A 133 1.53 18.72 10.41
C ALA A 133 1.49 17.26 9.91
N GLU A 134 2.49 16.44 10.25
CA GLU A 134 2.49 15.00 9.96
C GLU A 134 1.30 14.28 10.62
N ASP A 135 1.02 14.55 11.89
CA ASP A 135 -0.11 13.96 12.60
C ASP A 135 -1.46 14.36 11.96
N LEU A 136 -1.61 15.61 11.52
CA LEU A 136 -2.81 16.09 10.83
C LEU A 136 -2.98 15.43 9.46
N VAL A 137 -1.90 15.30 8.68
CA VAL A 137 -1.94 14.57 7.40
C VAL A 137 -2.31 13.11 7.63
N PHE A 138 -1.77 12.47 8.66
CA PHE A 138 -2.10 11.09 9.02
C PHE A 138 -3.59 10.94 9.37
N VAL A 139 -4.12 11.80 10.24
CA VAL A 139 -5.55 11.78 10.62
C VAL A 139 -6.44 12.03 9.40
N HIS A 140 -6.13 13.06 8.60
CA HIS A 140 -6.89 13.39 7.39
C HIS A 140 -6.94 12.22 6.41
N THR A 141 -5.78 11.62 6.11
CA THR A 141 -5.67 10.48 5.17
C THR A 141 -6.46 9.27 5.67
N ASN A 142 -6.36 8.95 6.96
CA ASN A 142 -7.07 7.81 7.54
C ASN A 142 -8.58 8.03 7.58
N LEU A 143 -9.05 9.23 7.97
CA LEU A 143 -10.47 9.56 7.95
C LEU A 143 -11.05 9.45 6.53
N ARG A 144 -10.29 9.93 5.54
CA ARG A 144 -10.63 9.81 4.12
C ARG A 144 -10.81 8.35 3.71
N LEU A 145 -9.80 7.50 3.97
CA LEU A 145 -9.85 6.07 3.68
C LEU A 145 -11.01 5.35 4.38
N LEU A 146 -11.28 5.68 5.64
CA LEU A 146 -12.39 5.10 6.39
C LEU A 146 -13.74 5.54 5.81
N SER A 147 -13.87 6.81 5.40
CA SER A 147 -15.11 7.33 4.81
C SER A 147 -15.44 6.63 3.49
N ARG A 148 -14.44 6.38 2.63
CA ARG A 148 -14.60 5.67 1.34
C ARG A 148 -15.15 4.25 1.48
N ARG A 149 -15.02 3.63 2.65
CA ARG A 149 -15.58 2.29 2.95
C ARG A 149 -17.04 2.32 3.37
N SER A 150 -17.62 3.50 3.60
CA SER A 150 -19.02 3.68 3.97
C SER A 150 -19.90 3.91 2.74
N SER A 151 -21.11 3.35 2.73
CA SER A 151 -22.12 3.65 1.69
C SER A 151 -22.49 5.14 1.65
N SER A 152 -22.45 5.82 2.81
CA SER A 152 -22.72 7.26 2.90
C SER A 152 -21.74 8.12 2.10
N TYR A 153 -20.55 7.61 1.79
CA TYR A 153 -19.59 8.30 0.93
C TYR A 153 -19.96 8.23 -0.56
N LYS A 154 -20.71 7.20 -0.98
CA LYS A 154 -21.15 7.05 -2.37
C LYS A 154 -22.50 7.73 -2.62
N GLU A 155 -23.36 7.79 -1.62
CA GLU A 155 -24.78 8.15 -1.79
C GLU A 155 -25.22 9.38 -0.97
N GLY A 156 -24.36 9.93 -0.12
CA GLY A 156 -24.70 11.04 0.77
C GLY A 156 -24.59 12.44 0.13
N PRO A 157 -25.08 13.49 0.82
CA PRO A 157 -24.92 14.88 0.38
C PRO A 157 -23.45 15.33 0.28
N SER A 158 -22.57 14.68 1.04
CA SER A 158 -21.12 14.82 0.99
C SER A 158 -20.46 13.64 0.26
N CYS A 159 -21.12 13.09 -0.76
CA CYS A 159 -20.54 12.00 -1.54
C CYS A 159 -19.25 12.47 -2.20
N MET A 160 -18.22 11.62 -2.21
CA MET A 160 -16.95 11.91 -2.89
C MET A 160 -16.35 13.28 -2.56
N TRP A 161 -16.54 13.77 -1.32
CA TRP A 161 -16.13 15.10 -0.88
C TRP A 161 -14.62 15.39 -1.01
N ASP A 162 -13.82 14.34 -1.23
CA ASP A 162 -12.38 14.35 -1.40
C ASP A 162 -11.92 14.02 -2.84
N VAL A 163 -12.86 13.87 -3.79
CA VAL A 163 -12.61 13.63 -5.22
C VAL A 163 -13.08 14.85 -6.00
N GLY A 164 -12.12 15.55 -6.61
CA GLY A 164 -12.31 16.88 -7.18
C GLY A 164 -11.42 17.87 -6.43
N GLY A 165 -10.41 18.40 -7.13
CA GLY A 165 -9.55 19.44 -6.57
C GLY A 165 -10.35 20.67 -6.15
N ASP A 166 -9.71 21.54 -5.38
CA ASP A 166 -10.23 22.79 -4.80
C ASP A 166 -10.81 23.81 -5.81
N GLN A 167 -10.99 23.42 -7.07
CA GLN A 167 -11.56 24.21 -8.15
C GLN A 167 -13.07 24.47 -7.98
N PHE A 168 -13.74 23.84 -7.00
CA PHE A 168 -15.16 24.08 -6.71
C PHE A 168 -15.42 25.25 -5.76
N ASP A 169 -14.37 25.82 -5.14
CA ASP A 169 -14.48 27.04 -4.32
C ASP A 169 -14.07 28.30 -5.11
N SER A 170 -14.44 28.39 -6.40
CA SER A 170 -14.54 29.68 -7.09
C SER A 170 -15.82 30.42 -6.65
N LEU A 171 -16.04 30.54 -5.34
CA LEU A 171 -16.99 31.48 -4.78
C LEU A 171 -16.22 32.70 -4.29
N ASP A 172 -16.45 33.78 -5.02
CA ASP A 172 -16.14 35.16 -4.70
C ASP A 172 -14.68 35.59 -4.90
N GLU A 173 -14.41 35.78 -6.19
CA GLU A 173 -13.60 36.84 -6.78
C GLU A 173 -13.74 38.18 -6.00
N ILE A 174 -12.99 38.36 -4.91
CA ILE A 174 -12.44 39.64 -4.40
C ILE A 174 -11.52 39.29 -3.20
N ASN A 175 -10.21 39.50 -3.37
CA ASN A 175 -9.13 39.47 -2.37
C ASN A 175 -8.54 38.11 -1.94
N LEU A 176 -7.70 37.52 -2.80
CA LEU A 176 -6.36 37.10 -2.34
C LEU A 176 -5.41 36.93 -3.53
N GLY A 177 -4.26 37.61 -3.45
CA GLY A 177 -3.28 37.64 -4.52
C GLY A 177 -2.82 36.24 -4.96
N LYS A 178 -2.83 36.04 -6.28
CA LYS A 178 -2.04 35.07 -7.06
C LYS A 178 -1.13 34.18 -6.20
N LEU A 179 -1.65 33.03 -5.79
CA LEU A 179 -0.85 31.82 -5.73
C LEU A 179 -1.19 31.05 -7.00
N GLU A 180 -0.20 30.89 -7.87
CA GLU A 180 -0.25 29.90 -8.95
C GLU A 180 -0.28 28.54 -8.27
N PHE A 181 -1.47 27.99 -8.10
CA PHE A 181 -1.64 26.58 -7.79
C PHE A 181 -1.20 25.82 -9.04
N GLU A 182 -0.11 25.05 -8.93
CA GLU A 182 0.24 24.08 -9.96
C GLU A 182 -0.90 23.05 -10.03
N ASP A 183 -1.61 23.08 -11.15
CA ASP A 183 -2.73 22.21 -11.46
C ASP A 183 -2.21 20.79 -11.75
N LEU A 184 -1.97 20.03 -10.69
CA LEU A 184 -1.66 18.60 -10.75
C LEU A 184 -2.92 17.80 -10.38
N SER A 185 -4.04 18.11 -11.03
CA SER A 185 -5.23 17.27 -11.05
C SER A 185 -4.95 16.06 -11.95
N LEU A 186 -4.39 15.00 -11.37
CA LEU A 186 -4.30 13.65 -11.94
C LEU A 186 -5.32 12.72 -11.27
N ASP A 187 -6.50 13.24 -10.93
CA ASP A 187 -7.60 12.42 -10.48
C ASP A 187 -8.34 11.89 -11.71
N GLU A 188 -7.96 10.69 -12.17
CA GLU A 188 -8.76 9.92 -13.12
C GLU A 188 -9.71 8.99 -12.32
N PRO A 189 -10.95 9.42 -12.03
CA PRO A 189 -11.90 8.66 -11.23
C PRO A 189 -12.22 7.29 -11.86
N GLU A 190 -12.09 7.17 -13.18
CA GLU A 190 -12.35 5.95 -13.95
C GLU A 190 -11.36 4.82 -13.58
N LEU A 191 -10.10 5.15 -13.27
CA LEU A 191 -9.07 4.17 -12.88
C LEU A 191 -9.20 3.72 -11.41
N GLU A 192 -9.71 4.56 -10.51
CA GLU A 192 -9.98 4.19 -9.12
C GLU A 192 -11.26 3.35 -8.98
N VAL A 193 -12.27 3.58 -9.83
CA VAL A 193 -13.48 2.72 -9.88
C VAL A 193 -13.11 1.29 -10.28
N VAL A 194 -12.15 1.08 -11.18
CA VAL A 194 -11.70 -0.28 -11.57
C VAL A 194 -10.97 -1.00 -10.42
N LEU A 195 -10.24 -0.28 -9.58
CA LEU A 195 -9.50 -0.84 -8.44
C LEU A 195 -10.41 -1.19 -7.23
N PHE A 196 -11.57 -0.54 -7.10
CA PHE A 196 -12.48 -0.70 -5.94
C PHE A 196 -13.92 -1.09 -6.31
N GLY A 197 -14.22 -1.27 -7.59
CA GLY A 197 -15.56 -1.56 -8.13
C GLY A 197 -15.82 -3.02 -8.47
N GLY A 198 -14.91 -3.93 -8.13
CA GLY A 198 -15.14 -5.36 -8.30
C GLY A 198 -16.04 -5.90 -7.19
N ASP A 199 -17.36 -5.79 -7.34
CA ASP A 199 -18.31 -6.67 -6.65
C ASP A 199 -19.57 -6.90 -7.51
N GLY A 200 -19.65 -8.11 -8.04
CA GLY A 200 -20.85 -8.95 -8.03
C GLY A 200 -22.12 -8.42 -8.70
N GLU A 201 -22.25 -8.69 -10.00
CA GLU A 201 -23.56 -9.03 -10.56
C GLU A 201 -23.79 -10.54 -10.41
N ASN A 202 -24.27 -10.94 -9.23
CA ASN A 202 -25.12 -12.12 -9.11
C ASN A 202 -26.53 -11.68 -9.53
N GLU A 203 -26.86 -11.82 -10.82
CA GLU A 203 -28.25 -11.91 -11.24
C GLU A 203 -28.73 -13.34 -11.01
N ASN A 204 -29.32 -13.59 -9.84
CA ASN A 204 -30.34 -14.61 -9.71
C ASN A 204 -31.58 -14.12 -10.45
N ASN A 205 -32.20 -14.98 -11.26
CA ASN A 205 -33.63 -15.29 -11.17
C ASN A 205 -33.96 -16.51 -12.06
N ASP A 206 -34.20 -17.63 -11.37
CA ASP A 206 -35.31 -18.57 -11.51
C ASP A 206 -35.85 -18.94 -12.91
N GLU A 207 -35.81 -20.25 -13.23
CA GLU A 207 -37.02 -20.97 -13.65
C GLU A 207 -36.87 -22.49 -13.42
N PHE A 208 -37.80 -23.07 -12.65
CA PHE A 208 -38.11 -24.49 -12.61
C PHE A 208 -38.70 -24.91 -13.97
N ASP A 209 -38.25 -26.02 -14.57
CA ASP A 209 -39.14 -27.18 -14.86
C ASP A 209 -38.45 -28.32 -15.65
N ILE A 210 -38.70 -29.53 -15.13
CA ILE A 210 -38.52 -30.91 -15.65
C ILE A 210 -37.10 -31.51 -15.67
#